data_AF-A0A416WGV3-F1
#
_entry.id   AF-A0A416WGV3-F1
#
_cell.length_a   1.000
_cell.length_b   1.000
_cell.length_c   1.000
_cell.angle_alpha   90.00
_cell.angle_beta   90.00
_cell.angle_gamma   90.00
#
_symmetry.space_group_name_H-M   'P 1'
#
loop_
_entity.id
_entity.type
_entity.pdbx_description
1 polymer ?
#
loop_
_entity_poly.entity_id
_entity_poly.type
_entity_poly.pdbx_seq_one_letter_code
_entity_poly.pdbx_strand_id
1 'polypeptide(L)'
;MKKYLPIKFYQKREEQDERFTPGISSSELPKWVLTGEALEERADSLVQEMGNIVNILQARPPELDYIPAIVSVELDDHAIAKSHRSSIKEIFNYDRESKIVGFNNENELLVRIDSPKEAVKVQGKIKNTQKHAKGVSAITTIKTYTPKSFEFTPKKDEVLKASLFNYYDYPLNETIKSAFVDFCTVQKIILRETHYSDDLIVFRLEGVNSEEKYQNILNFPALQFIEPMPYLKIGIDSSAKETEVELKTPEPNIDYPIVGVLDSGIADIPFLSSWIIGHESAYPEDRLDKSHGTFVGGIITYGDELEKIEISGVKGCKLFDAAVLPDPNKESVAEDELIENIREIIRSNPNIKIWNLSLGYESLEVDDCNFSQFAMALDDIQKENDVIICKSAGNCGNFSSNKPVGRITVPSDSVLSLVIGSVSLDGSPSVFSRTGSGPAHINKPDIVSYGGNFIKSGKRFVKDGVKSFSVDNNIYGSSDKCVVNS
;
A
#
# COMPACT_ATOMS: atom_id res chain seq x y z
N MET A 1 35.85 32.12 -16.45
CA MET A 1 35.85 31.34 -15.19
C MET A 1 35.49 29.90 -15.54
N LYS A 2 36.39 28.94 -15.27
CA LYS A 2 36.15 27.52 -15.53
C LYS A 2 35.12 26.99 -14.53
N LYS A 3 34.02 26.41 -15.03
CA LYS A 3 33.00 25.67 -14.26
C LYS A 3 33.65 24.43 -13.66
N TYR A 4 33.76 24.37 -12.34
CA TYR A 4 34.02 23.12 -11.63
C TYR A 4 32.73 22.30 -11.65
N LEU A 5 32.66 21.29 -12.52
CA LEU A 5 31.65 20.25 -12.41
C LEU A 5 32.02 19.34 -11.24
N PRO A 6 31.05 18.87 -10.42
CA PRO A 6 31.34 17.89 -9.39
C PRO A 6 31.80 16.59 -10.05
N ILE A 7 33.01 16.14 -9.71
CA ILE A 7 33.54 14.84 -10.10
C ILE A 7 32.75 13.79 -9.31
N LYS A 8 31.79 13.12 -9.97
CA LYS A 8 31.19 11.89 -9.43
C LYS A 8 32.23 10.78 -9.51
N PHE A 9 32.74 10.36 -8.35
CA PHE A 9 33.52 9.13 -8.25
C PHE A 9 32.58 7.96 -8.45
N TYR A 10 32.64 7.33 -9.62
CA TYR A 10 32.11 6.00 -9.82
C TYR A 10 33.14 5.01 -9.28
N GLN A 11 33.05 4.68 -8.00
CA GLN A 11 33.70 3.47 -7.50
C GLN A 11 32.91 2.29 -8.07
N LYS A 12 33.53 1.50 -8.96
CA LYS A 12 32.97 0.19 -9.30
C LYS A 12 32.87 -0.59 -8.00
N ARG A 13 31.73 -1.23 -7.73
CA ARG A 13 31.59 -2.19 -6.61
C ARG A 13 32.79 -3.13 -6.68
N GLU A 14 33.54 -3.24 -5.57
CA GLU A 14 34.66 -4.18 -5.46
C GLU A 14 34.17 -5.64 -5.45
N GLU A 15 32.91 -5.84 -5.05
CA GLU A 15 32.20 -7.10 -5.22
C GLU A 15 31.43 -7.12 -6.53
N GLN A 16 32.01 -7.84 -7.48
CA GLN A 16 31.36 -8.20 -8.72
C GLN A 16 30.27 -9.23 -8.36
N ASP A 17 28.99 -8.81 -8.38
CA ASP A 17 27.88 -9.74 -8.57
C ASP A 17 28.28 -10.63 -9.74
N GLU A 18 28.37 -11.95 -9.54
CA GLU A 18 28.68 -12.92 -10.59
C GLU A 18 27.53 -12.93 -11.60
N ARG A 19 27.50 -11.91 -12.47
CA ARG A 19 26.66 -11.82 -13.65
C ARG A 19 27.20 -12.82 -14.65
N PHE A 20 26.91 -14.10 -14.42
CA PHE A 20 27.06 -15.11 -15.45
C PHE A 20 26.19 -14.68 -16.63
N THR A 21 26.83 -14.41 -17.77
CA THR A 21 26.15 -14.28 -19.06
C THR A 21 25.25 -15.49 -19.27
N PRO A 22 24.00 -15.31 -19.75
CA PRO A 22 23.07 -16.42 -19.94
C PRO A 22 23.65 -17.36 -21.00
N GLY A 23 24.15 -18.53 -20.58
CA GLY A 23 24.63 -19.55 -21.51
C GLY A 23 25.74 -20.49 -21.02
N ILE A 24 26.42 -20.22 -19.90
CA ILE A 24 27.44 -21.14 -19.38
C ILE A 24 27.01 -21.67 -18.02
N SER A 25 26.47 -22.89 -18.00
CA SER A 25 26.37 -23.66 -16.76
C SER A 25 27.78 -24.12 -16.37
N SER A 26 28.49 -23.32 -15.57
CA SER A 26 29.62 -23.88 -14.83
C SER A 26 29.05 -24.88 -13.82
N SER A 27 29.59 -26.09 -13.82
CA SER A 27 29.30 -27.12 -12.81
C SER A 27 29.97 -26.83 -11.46
N GLU A 28 30.72 -25.73 -11.37
CA GLU A 28 31.39 -25.31 -10.15
C GLU A 28 30.44 -24.54 -9.24
N LEU A 29 30.43 -24.91 -7.97
CA LEU A 29 29.63 -24.27 -6.93
C LEU A 29 30.17 -22.85 -6.67
N PRO A 30 29.30 -21.86 -6.41
CA PRO A 30 29.73 -20.52 -6.02
C PRO A 30 30.62 -20.53 -4.78
N LYS A 31 31.53 -19.55 -4.66
CA LYS A 31 32.50 -19.47 -3.55
C LYS A 31 31.86 -19.34 -2.16
N TRP A 32 30.65 -18.81 -2.09
CA TRP A 32 29.90 -18.66 -0.84
C TRP A 32 29.29 -19.97 -0.35
N VAL A 33 29.27 -21.03 -1.18
CA VAL A 33 28.75 -22.34 -0.76
C VAL A 33 29.69 -22.92 0.31
N LEU A 34 29.12 -23.19 1.49
CA LEU A 34 29.83 -23.76 2.62
C LEU A 34 30.31 -25.17 2.29
N THR A 35 31.41 -25.58 2.92
CA THR A 35 31.99 -26.91 2.76
C THR A 35 32.53 -27.42 4.11
N GLY A 36 32.69 -28.74 4.24
CA GLY A 36 33.24 -29.35 5.44
C GLY A 36 32.42 -29.07 6.69
N GLU A 37 33.10 -28.79 7.80
CA GLU A 37 32.49 -28.59 9.13
C GLU A 37 31.44 -27.48 9.14
N ALA A 38 31.70 -26.34 8.50
CA ALA A 38 30.75 -25.22 8.44
C ALA A 38 29.42 -25.58 7.73
N LEU A 39 29.46 -26.47 6.73
CA LEU A 39 28.25 -26.94 6.04
C LEU A 39 27.44 -27.89 6.92
N GLU A 40 28.12 -28.79 7.64
CA GLU A 40 27.47 -29.73 8.56
C GLU A 40 26.86 -29.00 9.75
N GLU A 41 27.57 -28.02 10.34
CA GLU A 41 27.04 -27.17 11.41
C GLU A 41 25.79 -26.40 10.95
N ARG A 42 25.82 -25.82 9.73
CA ARG A 42 24.64 -25.17 9.15
C ARG A 42 23.49 -26.16 9.00
N ALA A 43 23.75 -27.35 8.45
CA ALA A 43 22.73 -28.37 8.25
C ALA A 43 22.09 -28.80 9.58
N ASP A 44 22.91 -29.05 10.61
CA ASP A 44 22.44 -29.44 11.95
C ASP A 44 21.57 -28.36 12.59
N SER A 45 21.95 -27.09 12.49
CA SER A 45 21.12 -25.96 12.96
C SER A 45 19.75 -25.94 12.28
N LEU A 46 19.73 -25.98 10.95
CA LEU A 46 18.49 -25.94 10.16
C LEU A 46 17.61 -27.19 10.41
N VAL A 47 18.21 -28.34 10.69
CA VAL A 47 17.49 -29.57 11.08
C VAL A 47 16.81 -29.40 12.44
N GLN A 48 17.50 -28.81 13.43
CA GLN A 48 16.92 -28.55 14.74
C GLN A 48 15.74 -27.58 14.64
N GLU A 49 15.88 -26.52 13.87
CA GLU A 49 14.83 -25.55 13.58
C GLU A 49 13.61 -26.18 12.91
N MET A 50 13.83 -27.01 11.89
CA MET A 50 12.75 -27.81 11.29
C MET A 50 12.11 -28.80 12.28
N GLY A 51 12.87 -29.27 13.28
CA GLY A 51 12.34 -30.11 14.35
C GLY A 51 11.30 -29.37 15.20
N ASN A 52 11.48 -28.07 15.43
CA ASN A 52 10.48 -27.25 16.11
C ASN A 52 9.18 -27.16 15.29
N ILE A 53 9.29 -27.04 13.95
CA ILE A 53 8.13 -27.02 13.05
C ILE A 53 7.38 -28.35 13.06
N VAL A 54 8.10 -29.49 13.11
CA VAL A 54 7.48 -30.82 13.29
C VAL A 54 6.65 -30.86 14.57
N ASN A 55 7.21 -30.39 15.69
CA ASN A 55 6.52 -30.37 16.98
C ASN A 55 5.28 -29.48 16.94
N ILE A 56 5.37 -28.30 16.33
CA ILE A 56 4.23 -27.37 16.16
C ILE A 56 3.11 -28.03 15.37
N LEU A 57 3.42 -28.66 14.24
CA LEU A 57 2.43 -29.37 13.43
C LEU A 57 1.81 -30.56 14.16
N GLN A 58 2.59 -31.30 14.94
CA GLN A 58 2.10 -32.44 15.73
C GLN A 58 1.24 -32.04 16.93
N ALA A 59 1.45 -30.85 17.47
CA ALA A 59 0.70 -30.32 18.61
C ALA A 59 -0.64 -29.69 18.21
N ARG A 60 -0.94 -29.55 16.91
CA ARG A 60 -2.20 -28.97 16.43
C ARG A 60 -3.39 -29.84 16.84
N PRO A 61 -4.50 -29.22 17.25
CA PRO A 61 -5.72 -29.98 17.53
C PRO A 61 -6.27 -30.61 16.24
N PRO A 62 -6.97 -31.75 16.31
CA PRO A 62 -7.48 -32.47 15.14
C PRO A 62 -8.32 -31.61 14.19
N GLU A 63 -9.03 -30.62 14.71
CA GLU A 63 -9.85 -29.68 13.93
C GLU A 63 -9.02 -28.64 13.13
N LEU A 64 -7.70 -28.54 13.34
CA LEU A 64 -6.81 -27.60 12.65
C LEU A 64 -5.52 -28.27 12.11
N ASP A 65 -5.39 -29.60 12.24
CA ASP A 65 -4.17 -30.33 11.87
C ASP A 65 -3.93 -30.41 10.35
N TYR A 66 -4.97 -30.17 9.55
CA TYR A 66 -4.93 -30.10 8.09
C TYR A 66 -4.38 -28.77 7.55
N ILE A 67 -4.35 -27.72 8.37
CA ILE A 67 -3.83 -26.42 7.96
C ILE A 67 -2.32 -26.56 7.80
N PRO A 68 -1.70 -26.10 6.70
CA PRO A 68 -0.24 -26.09 6.58
C PRO A 68 0.41 -25.13 7.60
N ALA A 69 1.69 -25.31 7.91
CA ALA A 69 2.48 -24.31 8.62
C ALA A 69 3.16 -23.39 7.62
N ILE A 70 3.11 -22.07 7.85
CA ILE A 70 3.97 -21.12 7.13
C ILE A 70 5.28 -20.98 7.87
N VAL A 71 6.35 -21.18 7.11
CA VAL A 71 7.73 -21.16 7.57
C VAL A 71 8.42 -20.00 6.90
N SER A 72 9.08 -19.18 7.70
CA SER A 72 9.99 -18.15 7.22
C SER A 72 11.40 -18.75 7.07
N VAL A 73 11.95 -18.58 5.88
CA VAL A 73 13.26 -19.05 5.47
C VAL A 73 14.12 -17.82 5.14
N GLU A 74 15.03 -17.49 6.04
CA GLU A 74 16.00 -16.40 5.85
C GLU A 74 17.12 -16.87 4.92
N LEU A 75 17.45 -16.02 3.95
CA LEU A 75 18.45 -16.29 2.94
C LEU A 75 19.75 -15.56 3.26
N ASP A 76 20.87 -16.19 2.91
CA ASP A 76 22.18 -15.54 2.93
C ASP A 76 22.23 -14.40 1.89
N ASP A 77 22.88 -13.29 2.23
CA ASP A 77 22.98 -12.12 1.35
C ASP A 77 23.60 -12.45 -0.02
N HIS A 78 24.49 -13.44 -0.07
CA HIS A 78 25.11 -13.89 -1.33
C HIS A 78 24.20 -14.81 -2.16
N ALA A 79 23.05 -15.23 -1.60
CA ALA A 79 22.12 -16.18 -2.20
C ALA A 79 20.73 -15.60 -2.51
N ILE A 80 20.52 -14.28 -2.36
CA ILE A 80 19.25 -13.59 -2.64
C ILE A 80 18.82 -13.71 -4.12
N ALA A 81 19.80 -13.80 -5.04
CA ALA A 81 19.56 -13.77 -6.47
C ALA A 81 18.61 -14.88 -6.96
N LYS A 82 17.73 -14.53 -7.92
CA LYS A 82 16.74 -15.46 -8.51
C LYS A 82 17.36 -16.77 -9.05
N SER A 83 18.62 -16.73 -9.48
CA SER A 83 19.40 -17.87 -9.96
C SER A 83 19.65 -18.95 -8.90
N HIS A 84 19.61 -18.62 -7.61
CA HIS A 84 19.84 -19.57 -6.52
C HIS A 84 18.55 -20.21 -5.99
N ARG A 85 17.38 -19.65 -6.36
CA ARG A 85 16.06 -20.10 -5.89
C ARG A 85 15.74 -21.54 -6.25
N SER A 86 16.31 -22.09 -7.34
CA SER A 86 16.11 -23.50 -7.69
C SER A 86 16.67 -24.45 -6.62
N SER A 87 17.85 -24.14 -6.06
CA SER A 87 18.48 -24.95 -5.02
C SER A 87 17.73 -24.89 -3.68
N ILE A 88 17.12 -23.74 -3.37
CA ILE A 88 16.24 -23.60 -2.20
C ILE A 88 14.93 -24.38 -2.43
N LYS A 89 14.32 -24.24 -3.61
CA LYS A 89 13.11 -25.01 -3.99
C LYS A 89 13.33 -26.52 -3.90
N GLU A 90 14.51 -27.03 -4.25
CA GLU A 90 14.82 -28.45 -4.15
C GLU A 90 14.76 -28.98 -2.71
N ILE A 91 15.03 -28.14 -1.71
CA ILE A 91 14.91 -28.52 -0.29
C ILE A 91 13.42 -28.66 0.08
N PHE A 92 12.58 -27.70 -0.29
CA PHE A 92 11.20 -27.65 0.20
C PHE A 92 10.18 -28.38 -0.69
N ASN A 93 10.38 -28.46 -2.00
CA ASN A 93 9.40 -29.08 -2.91
C ASN A 93 9.54 -30.61 -2.97
N TYR A 94 8.45 -31.34 -2.77
CA TYR A 94 8.40 -32.81 -2.88
C TYR A 94 7.64 -33.32 -4.10
N ASP A 95 6.71 -32.52 -4.57
CA ASP A 95 5.88 -32.75 -5.74
C ASP A 95 6.28 -31.74 -6.84
N ARG A 96 5.51 -31.72 -7.93
CA ARG A 96 5.71 -30.73 -9.00
C ARG A 96 5.18 -29.34 -8.60
N GLU A 97 4.59 -29.20 -7.43
CA GLU A 97 3.98 -27.96 -6.95
C GLU A 97 5.01 -27.11 -6.19
N SER A 98 4.90 -25.80 -6.33
CA SER A 98 5.75 -24.87 -5.58
C SER A 98 5.19 -24.70 -4.17
N LYS A 99 5.99 -24.98 -3.14
CA LYS A 99 5.59 -24.74 -1.74
C LYS A 99 5.82 -23.30 -1.27
N ILE A 100 6.35 -22.44 -2.13
CA ILE A 100 6.55 -21.02 -1.83
C ILE A 100 5.21 -20.29 -1.87
N VAL A 101 4.84 -19.63 -0.77
CA VAL A 101 3.60 -18.82 -0.67
C VAL A 101 3.86 -17.32 -0.88
N GLY A 102 5.08 -16.85 -0.64
CA GLY A 102 5.40 -15.43 -0.79
C GLY A 102 6.77 -15.03 -0.24
N PHE A 103 6.91 -13.75 0.05
CA PHE A 103 8.09 -13.13 0.63
C PHE A 103 7.64 -12.15 1.72
N ASN A 104 8.41 -12.03 2.80
CA ASN A 104 8.15 -11.02 3.84
C ASN A 104 9.00 -9.75 3.61
N ASN A 105 10.18 -9.92 3.00
CA ASN A 105 11.10 -8.89 2.53
C ASN A 105 12.03 -9.49 1.46
N GLU A 106 13.08 -8.76 1.04
CA GLU A 106 14.01 -9.22 0.00
C GLU A 106 14.75 -10.53 0.33
N ASN A 107 14.98 -10.79 1.62
CA ASN A 107 15.82 -11.90 2.11
C ASN A 107 15.03 -12.99 2.83
N GLU A 108 13.72 -12.86 2.97
CA GLU A 108 12.88 -13.75 3.76
C GLU A 108 11.78 -14.38 2.89
N LEU A 109 11.95 -15.67 2.61
CA LEU A 109 11.03 -16.47 1.82
C LEU A 109 9.99 -17.13 2.72
N LEU A 110 8.71 -17.08 2.32
CA LEU A 110 7.63 -17.77 3.01
C LEU A 110 7.31 -19.08 2.28
N VAL A 111 7.38 -20.19 3.00
CA VAL A 111 7.19 -21.55 2.48
C VAL A 111 6.13 -22.27 3.32
N ARG A 112 5.18 -22.94 2.66
CA ARG A 112 4.20 -23.80 3.34
C ARG A 112 4.77 -25.21 3.56
N ILE A 113 4.46 -25.80 4.71
CA ILE A 113 4.73 -27.19 5.04
C ILE A 113 3.40 -27.84 5.40
N ASP A 114 2.94 -28.78 4.58
CA ASP A 114 1.56 -29.28 4.61
C ASP A 114 1.35 -30.32 5.73
N SER A 115 2.42 -30.96 6.23
CA SER A 115 2.28 -31.98 7.29
C SER A 115 3.57 -32.26 8.07
N PRO A 116 3.50 -32.88 9.27
CA PRO A 116 4.68 -33.36 9.98
C PRO A 116 5.56 -34.31 9.15
N LYS A 117 4.92 -35.16 8.32
CA LYS A 117 5.64 -36.09 7.44
C LYS A 117 6.46 -35.36 6.39
N GLU A 118 5.95 -34.25 5.86
CA GLU A 118 6.68 -33.40 4.92
C GLU A 118 7.84 -32.68 5.60
N ALA A 119 7.62 -32.11 6.79
CA ALA A 119 8.67 -31.47 7.58
C ALA A 119 9.87 -32.43 7.85
N VAL A 120 9.60 -33.69 8.21
CA VAL A 120 10.65 -34.71 8.40
C VAL A 120 11.40 -35.01 7.10
N LYS A 121 10.73 -35.00 5.95
CA LYS A 121 11.42 -35.13 4.66
C LYS A 121 12.33 -33.94 4.38
N VAL A 122 11.94 -32.72 4.79
CA VAL A 122 12.77 -31.49 4.65
C VAL A 122 14.04 -31.63 5.46
N GLN A 123 13.92 -32.09 6.72
CA GLN A 123 15.09 -32.43 7.52
C GLN A 123 16.00 -33.44 6.82
N GLY A 124 15.42 -34.48 6.19
CA GLY A 124 16.19 -35.48 5.44
C GLY A 124 16.97 -34.90 4.26
N LYS A 125 16.41 -33.93 3.53
CA LYS A 125 17.12 -33.24 2.44
C LYS A 125 18.19 -32.30 2.96
N ILE A 126 17.93 -31.56 4.03
CA ILE A 126 18.93 -30.67 4.66
C ILE A 126 20.13 -31.48 5.15
N LYS A 127 19.91 -32.65 5.76
CA LYS A 127 20.98 -33.58 6.18
C LYS A 127 21.79 -34.15 5.03
N ASN A 128 21.24 -34.19 3.81
CA ASN A 128 21.97 -34.66 2.64
C ASN A 128 22.80 -33.52 2.03
N THR A 129 23.79 -33.07 2.79
CA THR A 129 24.71 -31.98 2.44
C THR A 129 25.44 -32.26 1.12
N GLN A 130 25.77 -33.53 0.82
CA GLN A 130 26.40 -33.92 -0.45
C GLN A 130 25.57 -33.52 -1.67
N LYS A 131 24.25 -33.66 -1.60
CA LYS A 131 23.35 -33.33 -2.71
C LYS A 131 22.87 -31.88 -2.66
N HIS A 132 22.63 -31.35 -1.47
CA HIS A 132 21.94 -30.08 -1.26
C HIS A 132 22.83 -28.97 -0.68
N ALA A 133 24.17 -29.09 -0.73
CA ALA A 133 25.13 -28.12 -0.20
C ALA A 133 24.79 -26.67 -0.53
N LYS A 134 24.47 -26.38 -1.81
CA LYS A 134 24.14 -25.03 -2.27
C LYS A 134 22.86 -24.49 -1.64
N GLY A 135 21.82 -25.32 -1.51
CA GLY A 135 20.56 -24.93 -0.88
C GLY A 135 20.71 -24.73 0.62
N VAL A 136 21.45 -25.62 1.30
CA VAL A 136 21.73 -25.53 2.74
C VAL A 136 22.57 -24.29 3.05
N SER A 137 23.57 -24.00 2.23
CA SER A 137 24.40 -22.80 2.39
C SER A 137 23.62 -21.51 2.16
N ALA A 138 22.62 -21.54 1.27
CA ALA A 138 21.80 -20.39 0.92
C ALA A 138 20.81 -19.99 2.02
N ILE A 139 20.51 -20.90 2.95
CA ILE A 139 19.55 -20.68 4.04
C ILE A 139 20.35 -20.41 5.32
N THR A 140 20.08 -19.29 5.97
CA THR A 140 20.71 -18.93 7.25
C THR A 140 19.90 -19.46 8.43
N THR A 141 18.58 -19.25 8.39
CA THR A 141 17.66 -19.58 9.48
C THR A 141 16.33 -20.06 8.92
N ILE A 142 15.70 -20.99 9.62
CA ILE A 142 14.33 -21.43 9.43
C ILE A 142 13.54 -21.18 10.72
N LYS A 143 12.43 -20.47 10.62
CA LYS A 143 11.54 -20.19 11.76
C LYS A 143 10.08 -20.36 11.39
N THR A 144 9.25 -20.65 12.38
CA THR A 144 7.80 -20.57 12.16
C THR A 144 7.42 -19.12 11.95
N TYR A 145 6.59 -18.84 10.94
CA TYR A 145 6.13 -17.49 10.69
C TYR A 145 5.34 -16.98 11.90
N THR A 146 5.61 -15.74 12.28
CA THR A 146 4.86 -15.02 13.32
C THR A 146 4.02 -13.96 12.63
N PRO A 147 2.69 -13.90 12.87
CA PRO A 147 1.83 -12.91 12.25
C PRO A 147 2.30 -11.48 12.50
N LYS A 148 2.22 -10.64 11.46
CA LYS A 148 2.40 -9.20 11.65
C LYS A 148 1.32 -8.70 12.61
N SER A 149 1.75 -8.06 13.68
CA SER A 149 0.92 -7.69 14.83
C SER A 149 1.35 -6.33 15.38
N PHE A 150 0.60 -5.83 16.36
CA PHE A 150 0.86 -4.57 17.03
C PHE A 150 0.76 -4.73 18.55
N GLU A 151 1.26 -3.73 19.28
CA GLU A 151 1.04 -3.65 20.73
C GLU A 151 -0.44 -3.44 21.00
N PHE A 152 -1.10 -4.51 21.43
CA PHE A 152 -2.53 -4.49 21.69
C PHE A 152 -2.82 -3.90 23.07
N THR A 153 -3.85 -3.08 23.12
CA THR A 153 -4.44 -2.59 24.37
C THR A 153 -5.94 -2.60 24.18
N PRO A 154 -6.70 -3.36 24.98
CA PRO A 154 -8.15 -3.45 24.83
C PRO A 154 -8.80 -2.07 24.86
N LYS A 155 -9.46 -1.71 23.77
CA LYS A 155 -10.27 -0.50 23.68
C LYS A 155 -11.73 -0.88 23.41
N LYS A 156 -12.62 -0.07 23.96
CA LYS A 156 -14.04 -0.20 23.67
C LYS A 156 -14.27 0.20 22.21
N ASP A 157 -15.05 -0.60 21.48
CA ASP A 157 -15.46 -0.35 20.10
C ASP A 157 -14.28 -0.26 19.10
N GLU A 158 -13.12 -0.84 19.45
CA GLU A 158 -11.98 -0.95 18.51
C GLU A 158 -12.27 -2.03 17.46
N VAL A 159 -12.00 -1.64 16.22
CA VAL A 159 -12.14 -2.50 15.05
C VAL A 159 -10.74 -2.89 14.61
N LEU A 160 -10.51 -4.20 14.48
CA LEU A 160 -9.28 -4.74 13.95
C LEU A 160 -9.52 -5.25 12.54
N LYS A 161 -8.47 -5.28 11.73
CA LYS A 161 -8.46 -5.98 10.45
C LYS A 161 -7.44 -7.11 10.49
N ALA A 162 -7.81 -8.25 9.93
CA ALA A 162 -6.96 -9.43 9.86
C ALA A 162 -7.01 -10.07 8.47
N SER A 163 -5.96 -10.78 8.09
CA SER A 163 -5.92 -11.59 6.87
C SER A 163 -5.38 -12.98 7.18
N LEU A 164 -5.80 -13.95 6.38
CA LEU A 164 -5.27 -15.30 6.39
C LEU A 164 -4.32 -15.48 5.20
N PHE A 165 -3.36 -16.40 5.32
CA PHE A 165 -2.51 -16.75 4.18
C PHE A 165 -3.33 -17.34 3.03
N ASN A 166 -3.05 -16.86 1.81
CA ASN A 166 -3.51 -17.51 0.60
C ASN A 166 -2.54 -18.66 0.24
N TYR A 167 -3.02 -19.90 0.30
CA TYR A 167 -2.23 -21.09 -0.02
C TYR A 167 -2.22 -21.43 -1.52
N TYR A 168 -2.88 -20.62 -2.36
CA TYR A 168 -3.14 -20.86 -3.78
C TYR A 168 -3.85 -22.19 -4.07
N ASP A 169 -4.66 -22.62 -3.11
CA ASP A 169 -5.53 -23.80 -3.19
C ASP A 169 -6.91 -23.36 -2.71
N TYR A 170 -7.84 -23.21 -3.66
CA TYR A 170 -9.18 -22.67 -3.38
C TYR A 170 -9.96 -23.52 -2.36
N PRO A 171 -10.10 -24.86 -2.52
CA PRO A 171 -10.73 -25.70 -1.51
C PRO A 171 -10.11 -25.60 -0.11
N LEU A 172 -8.77 -25.56 -0.03
CA LEU A 172 -8.08 -25.42 1.25
C LEU A 172 -8.35 -24.05 1.88
N ASN A 173 -8.20 -22.97 1.12
CA ASN A 173 -8.44 -21.60 1.56
C ASN A 173 -9.87 -21.42 2.10
N GLU A 174 -10.88 -21.93 1.38
CA GLU A 174 -12.28 -21.87 1.83
C GLU A 174 -12.53 -22.65 3.12
N THR A 175 -11.89 -23.83 3.26
CA THR A 175 -11.97 -24.63 4.48
C THR A 175 -11.35 -23.90 5.68
N ILE A 176 -10.16 -23.31 5.49
CA ILE A 176 -9.47 -22.51 6.50
C ILE A 176 -10.29 -21.28 6.89
N LYS A 177 -10.89 -20.59 5.91
CA LYS A 177 -11.78 -19.46 6.13
C LYS A 177 -12.97 -19.87 7.01
N SER A 178 -13.63 -20.98 6.69
CA SER A 178 -14.74 -21.49 7.51
C SER A 178 -14.30 -21.77 8.94
N ALA A 179 -13.12 -22.39 9.13
CA ALA A 179 -12.58 -22.65 10.46
C ALA A 179 -12.27 -21.36 11.24
N PHE A 180 -11.81 -20.30 10.56
CA PHE A 180 -11.59 -19.00 11.18
C PHE A 180 -12.91 -18.31 11.59
N VAL A 181 -13.95 -18.40 10.75
CA VAL A 181 -15.29 -17.91 11.06
C VAL A 181 -15.88 -18.63 12.28
N ASP A 182 -15.77 -19.95 12.34
CA ASP A 182 -16.22 -20.75 13.47
C ASP A 182 -15.44 -20.38 14.75
N PHE A 183 -14.12 -20.22 14.63
CA PHE A 183 -13.25 -19.76 15.71
C PHE A 183 -13.71 -18.38 16.26
N CYS A 184 -13.91 -17.39 15.39
CA CYS A 184 -14.39 -16.07 15.79
C CYS A 184 -15.76 -16.13 16.46
N THR A 185 -16.67 -16.96 15.94
CA THR A 185 -18.01 -17.16 16.49
C THR A 185 -17.95 -17.71 17.93
N VAL A 186 -17.12 -18.73 18.18
CA VAL A 186 -16.91 -19.29 19.52
C VAL A 186 -16.33 -18.25 20.49
N GLN A 187 -15.40 -17.43 20.00
CA GLN A 187 -14.77 -16.35 20.77
C GLN A 187 -15.68 -15.11 20.94
N LYS A 188 -16.90 -15.12 20.38
CA LYS A 188 -17.83 -13.98 20.35
C LYS A 188 -17.18 -12.73 19.77
N ILE A 189 -16.49 -12.90 18.65
CA ILE A 189 -15.93 -11.84 17.82
C ILE A 189 -16.87 -11.68 16.63
N ILE A 190 -17.31 -10.46 16.37
CA ILE A 190 -18.11 -10.17 15.18
C ILE A 190 -17.13 -10.06 14.02
N LEU A 191 -17.33 -10.89 13.00
CA LEU A 191 -16.48 -10.95 11.82
C LEU A 191 -17.30 -10.55 10.59
N ARG A 192 -16.73 -9.67 9.76
CA ARG A 192 -17.24 -9.35 8.42
C ARG A 192 -16.12 -9.57 7.41
N GLU A 193 -16.41 -10.32 6.35
CA GLU A 193 -15.52 -10.51 5.21
C GLU A 193 -15.57 -9.27 4.30
N THR A 194 -14.40 -8.78 3.89
CA THR A 194 -14.25 -7.65 2.97
C THR A 194 -13.22 -8.01 1.90
N HIS A 195 -13.54 -7.73 0.63
CA HIS A 195 -12.71 -8.14 -0.51
C HIS A 195 -11.91 -6.94 -1.02
N TYR A 196 -10.64 -6.88 -0.63
CA TYR A 196 -9.75 -5.83 -1.09
C TYR A 196 -9.27 -6.12 -2.52
N SER A 197 -9.07 -7.39 -2.88
CA SER A 197 -8.91 -7.88 -4.25
C SER A 197 -9.36 -9.34 -4.35
N ASP A 198 -9.35 -9.91 -5.56
CA ASP A 198 -9.63 -11.34 -5.77
C ASP A 198 -8.78 -12.27 -4.87
N ASP A 199 -7.52 -11.90 -4.61
CA ASP A 199 -6.56 -12.70 -3.85
C ASP A 199 -6.33 -12.18 -2.41
N LEU A 200 -6.96 -11.08 -2.02
CA LEU A 200 -6.79 -10.44 -0.70
C LEU A 200 -8.15 -10.25 -0.02
N ILE A 201 -8.45 -11.19 0.88
CA ILE A 201 -9.59 -11.11 1.78
C ILE A 201 -9.13 -10.51 3.10
N VAL A 202 -9.79 -9.44 3.53
CA VAL A 202 -9.58 -8.81 4.83
C VAL A 202 -10.81 -9.04 5.69
N PHE A 203 -10.60 -9.53 6.90
CA PHE A 203 -11.64 -9.72 7.90
C PHE A 203 -11.68 -8.51 8.82
N ARG A 204 -12.81 -7.82 8.86
CA ARG A 204 -13.13 -6.83 9.89
C ARG A 204 -13.56 -7.57 11.15
N LEU A 205 -12.87 -7.33 12.26
CA LEU A 205 -13.10 -7.96 13.55
C LEU A 205 -13.52 -6.92 14.58
N GLU A 206 -14.67 -7.14 15.22
CA GLU A 206 -15.18 -6.31 16.31
C GLU A 206 -15.39 -7.15 17.58
N GLY A 207 -15.28 -6.53 18.76
CA GLY A 207 -15.45 -7.22 20.04
C GLY A 207 -14.22 -7.99 20.52
N VAL A 208 -13.03 -7.70 19.97
CA VAL A 208 -11.73 -8.11 20.50
C VAL A 208 -11.39 -7.21 21.70
N ASN A 209 -11.96 -7.54 22.86
CA ASN A 209 -11.97 -6.68 24.04
C ASN A 209 -11.16 -7.22 25.23
N SER A 210 -10.33 -8.24 25.00
CA SER A 210 -9.41 -8.80 26.00
C SER A 210 -8.12 -9.26 25.35
N GLU A 211 -7.03 -9.23 26.13
CA GLU A 211 -5.72 -9.76 25.71
C GLU A 211 -5.83 -11.24 25.34
N GLU A 212 -6.60 -12.02 26.10
CA GLU A 212 -6.82 -13.44 25.83
C GLU A 212 -7.41 -13.69 24.43
N LYS A 213 -8.43 -12.93 24.03
CA LYS A 213 -9.01 -13.05 22.69
C LYS A 213 -7.98 -12.70 21.61
N TYR A 214 -7.23 -11.62 21.81
CA TYR A 214 -6.20 -11.19 20.87
C TYR A 214 -5.11 -12.26 20.71
N GLN A 215 -4.61 -12.81 21.81
CA GLN A 215 -3.64 -13.90 21.79
C GLN A 215 -4.20 -15.18 21.16
N ASN A 216 -5.48 -15.51 21.38
CA ASN A 216 -6.11 -16.63 20.71
C ASN A 216 -6.15 -16.44 19.18
N ILE A 217 -6.43 -15.21 18.70
CA ILE A 217 -6.39 -14.89 17.27
C ILE A 217 -4.97 -15.04 16.73
N LEU A 218 -3.97 -14.47 17.42
CA LEU A 218 -2.56 -14.57 17.02
C LEU A 218 -2.06 -16.01 16.88
N ASN A 219 -2.61 -16.93 17.67
CA ASN A 219 -2.28 -18.35 17.61
C ASN A 219 -3.06 -19.13 16.55
N PHE A 220 -3.97 -18.49 15.80
CA PHE A 220 -4.68 -19.15 14.71
C PHE A 220 -3.70 -19.51 13.58
N PRO A 221 -3.56 -20.80 13.19
CA PRO A 221 -2.46 -21.29 12.37
C PRO A 221 -2.24 -20.61 11.01
N ALA A 222 -3.31 -20.09 10.40
CA ALA A 222 -3.26 -19.47 9.07
C ALA A 222 -3.27 -17.93 9.12
N LEU A 223 -3.20 -17.31 10.30
CA LEU A 223 -3.19 -15.86 10.41
C LEU A 223 -1.93 -15.27 9.75
N GLN A 224 -2.13 -14.36 8.81
CA GLN A 224 -1.06 -13.62 8.16
C GLN A 224 -0.74 -12.34 8.94
N PHE A 225 -1.76 -11.55 9.24
CA PHE A 225 -1.61 -10.34 10.04
C PHE A 225 -2.87 -10.01 10.81
N ILE A 226 -2.70 -9.20 11.85
CA ILE A 226 -3.77 -8.50 12.55
C ILE A 226 -3.27 -7.10 12.95
N GLU A 227 -4.04 -6.08 12.63
CA GLU A 227 -3.71 -4.69 12.93
C GLU A 227 -4.98 -3.86 13.20
N PRO A 228 -4.88 -2.67 13.82
CA PRO A 228 -6.04 -1.79 13.95
C PRO A 228 -6.58 -1.40 12.58
N MET A 229 -7.89 -1.40 12.42
CA MET A 229 -8.52 -0.88 11.20
C MET A 229 -8.22 0.62 11.09
N PRO A 230 -7.54 1.07 10.02
CA PRO A 230 -7.29 2.49 9.83
C PRO A 230 -8.60 3.24 9.55
N TYR A 231 -8.66 4.49 10.01
CA TYR A 231 -9.76 5.41 9.72
C TYR A 231 -9.23 6.63 9.00
N LEU A 232 -9.96 7.11 8.00
CA LEU A 232 -9.62 8.32 7.29
C LEU A 232 -10.40 9.52 7.85
N LYS A 233 -9.70 10.64 8.02
CA LYS A 233 -10.28 11.95 8.34
C LYS A 233 -9.60 12.98 7.45
N ILE A 234 -10.39 13.89 6.89
CA ILE A 234 -9.89 14.97 6.04
C ILE A 234 -10.32 16.29 6.64
N GLY A 235 -9.37 17.16 6.89
CA GLY A 235 -9.64 18.55 7.24
C GLY A 235 -9.28 19.50 6.10
N ILE A 236 -9.85 20.69 6.12
CA ILE A 236 -9.40 21.79 5.26
C ILE A 236 -8.94 22.92 6.16
N ASP A 237 -7.71 23.38 5.92
CA ASP A 237 -7.24 24.65 6.44
C ASP A 237 -7.03 25.61 5.25
N SER A 238 -8.04 26.45 5.00
CA SER A 238 -8.07 27.42 3.90
C SER A 238 -8.25 28.84 4.42
N SER A 239 -7.62 29.81 3.77
CA SER A 239 -7.82 31.23 4.06
C SER A 239 -8.35 31.98 2.83
N ALA A 240 -9.29 32.91 3.05
CA ALA A 240 -9.89 33.71 1.99
C ALA A 240 -8.82 34.50 1.23
N LYS A 241 -8.95 34.56 -0.10
CA LYS A 241 -8.09 35.36 -0.99
C LYS A 241 -8.98 36.16 -1.94
N GLU A 242 -8.65 37.44 -2.14
CA GLU A 242 -9.29 38.24 -3.18
C GLU A 242 -8.65 37.90 -4.52
N THR A 243 -9.43 37.30 -5.41
CA THR A 243 -9.09 37.09 -6.82
C THR A 243 -10.39 37.18 -7.61
N GLU A 244 -10.35 37.77 -8.80
CA GLU A 244 -11.48 37.78 -9.73
C GLU A 244 -11.17 36.81 -10.88
N VAL A 245 -12.15 35.96 -11.21
CA VAL A 245 -12.08 35.02 -12.33
C VAL A 245 -13.39 35.07 -13.10
N GLU A 246 -13.30 35.01 -14.42
CA GLU A 246 -14.48 34.99 -15.29
C GLU A 246 -15.17 33.62 -15.23
N LEU A 247 -16.50 33.61 -15.24
CA LEU A 247 -17.27 32.38 -15.30
C LEU A 247 -17.16 31.77 -16.69
N LYS A 248 -16.71 30.51 -16.79
CA LYS A 248 -16.71 29.74 -18.03
C LYS A 248 -17.76 28.64 -18.02
N THR A 249 -18.29 28.34 -19.21
CA THR A 249 -19.23 27.25 -19.43
C THR A 249 -18.69 26.32 -20.53
N PRO A 250 -19.01 25.02 -20.50
CA PRO A 250 -18.59 24.10 -21.55
C PRO A 250 -19.16 24.52 -22.91
N GLU A 251 -18.30 24.57 -23.93
CA GLU A 251 -18.74 24.83 -25.30
C GLU A 251 -19.44 23.59 -25.90
N PRO A 252 -20.60 23.72 -26.57
CA PRO A 252 -21.39 22.58 -27.05
C PRO A 252 -20.67 21.65 -28.03
N ASN A 253 -19.66 22.15 -28.76
CA ASN A 253 -18.97 21.42 -29.83
C ASN A 253 -17.54 20.99 -29.43
N ILE A 254 -17.17 21.14 -28.16
CA ILE A 254 -15.88 20.68 -27.65
C ILE A 254 -16.12 19.44 -26.80
N ASP A 255 -15.38 18.38 -27.12
CA ASP A 255 -15.33 17.20 -26.27
C ASP A 255 -14.30 17.43 -25.15
N TYR A 256 -14.79 17.56 -23.93
CA TYR A 256 -13.97 17.80 -22.74
C TYR A 256 -13.71 16.48 -22.02
N PRO A 257 -12.51 16.26 -21.46
CA PRO A 257 -12.24 15.11 -20.62
C PRO A 257 -13.19 15.11 -19.41
N ILE A 258 -13.50 13.90 -18.93
CA ILE A 258 -14.33 13.70 -17.74
C ILE A 258 -13.41 13.19 -16.63
N VAL A 259 -13.42 13.87 -15.49
CA VAL A 259 -12.73 13.45 -14.28
C VAL A 259 -13.76 13.19 -13.19
N GLY A 260 -13.76 11.96 -12.67
CA GLY A 260 -14.49 11.63 -11.46
C GLY A 260 -13.72 12.07 -10.22
N VAL A 261 -14.37 12.76 -9.29
CA VAL A 261 -13.75 13.33 -8.10
C VAL A 261 -14.18 12.53 -6.88
N LEU A 262 -13.33 11.59 -6.44
CA LEU A 262 -13.54 10.76 -5.26
C LEU A 262 -13.18 11.56 -4.00
N ASP A 263 -14.17 12.20 -3.39
CA ASP A 263 -13.94 13.16 -2.31
C ASP A 263 -15.16 13.24 -1.35
N SER A 264 -15.35 14.36 -0.64
CA SER A 264 -16.47 14.60 0.29
C SER A 264 -17.71 15.23 -0.37
N GLY A 265 -17.76 15.26 -1.70
CA GLY A 265 -18.80 15.90 -2.50
C GLY A 265 -18.43 17.30 -3.01
N ILE A 266 -19.09 17.75 -4.09
CA ILE A 266 -18.90 19.06 -4.71
C ILE A 266 -20.15 19.91 -4.54
N ALA A 267 -19.99 21.13 -4.04
CA ALA A 267 -21.10 22.07 -3.91
C ALA A 267 -21.53 22.61 -5.28
N ASP A 268 -22.84 22.74 -5.46
CA ASP A 268 -23.44 23.34 -6.65
C ASP A 268 -23.27 24.87 -6.63
N ILE A 269 -22.08 25.33 -7.00
CA ILE A 269 -21.74 26.76 -7.11
C ILE A 269 -21.73 27.21 -8.58
N PRO A 270 -22.06 28.49 -8.88
CA PRO A 270 -22.12 29.01 -10.25
C PRO A 270 -20.90 28.69 -11.13
N PHE A 271 -19.69 28.66 -10.56
CA PHE A 271 -18.47 28.36 -11.31
C PHE A 271 -18.36 26.90 -11.75
N LEU A 272 -18.91 25.95 -10.97
CA LEU A 272 -18.75 24.51 -11.19
C LEU A 272 -20.01 23.84 -11.74
N SER A 273 -21.20 24.40 -11.49
CA SER A 273 -22.49 23.79 -11.82
C SER A 273 -22.61 23.33 -13.28
N SER A 274 -22.13 24.15 -14.23
CA SER A 274 -22.15 23.82 -15.66
C SER A 274 -21.14 22.74 -16.08
N TRP A 275 -20.13 22.47 -15.25
CA TRP A 275 -19.10 21.46 -15.49
C TRP A 275 -19.42 20.12 -14.84
N ILE A 276 -20.32 20.09 -13.85
CA ILE A 276 -20.76 18.86 -13.18
C ILE A 276 -21.76 18.12 -14.08
N ILE A 277 -21.41 16.91 -14.50
CA ILE A 277 -22.24 16.09 -15.40
C ILE A 277 -23.02 14.98 -14.69
N GLY A 278 -22.74 14.75 -13.41
CA GLY A 278 -23.37 13.71 -12.60
C GLY A 278 -22.89 13.76 -11.16
N HIS A 279 -23.65 13.10 -10.28
CA HIS A 279 -23.37 13.00 -8.85
C HIS A 279 -23.78 11.61 -8.34
N GLU A 280 -22.92 11.00 -7.55
CA GLU A 280 -23.19 9.77 -6.79
C GLU A 280 -22.54 9.87 -5.41
N SER A 281 -23.23 9.37 -4.38
CA SER A 281 -22.77 9.51 -2.99
C SER A 281 -23.03 8.24 -2.20
N ALA A 282 -22.02 7.81 -1.45
CA ALA A 282 -22.13 6.75 -0.45
C ALA A 282 -22.84 7.23 0.83
N TYR A 283 -22.95 8.55 1.02
CA TYR A 283 -23.52 9.17 2.23
C TYR A 283 -24.72 10.07 1.90
N PRO A 284 -25.70 10.20 2.82
CA PRO A 284 -26.78 11.16 2.66
C PRO A 284 -26.27 12.59 2.76
N GLU A 285 -26.98 13.54 2.14
CA GLU A 285 -26.56 14.94 2.00
C GLU A 285 -26.29 15.63 3.36
N ASP A 286 -27.05 15.30 4.41
CA ASP A 286 -26.86 15.86 5.76
C ASP A 286 -25.59 15.36 6.46
N ARG A 287 -24.92 14.35 5.89
CA ARG A 287 -23.66 13.79 6.35
C ARG A 287 -22.46 14.23 5.53
N LEU A 288 -22.62 15.13 4.57
CA LEU A 288 -21.51 15.63 3.76
C LEU A 288 -20.97 16.98 4.25
N ASP A 289 -19.66 17.16 4.12
CA ASP A 289 -18.99 18.46 4.10
C ASP A 289 -18.32 18.62 2.73
N LYS A 290 -19.02 19.30 1.81
CA LYS A 290 -18.59 19.45 0.41
C LYS A 290 -17.41 20.41 0.22
N SER A 291 -16.84 20.95 1.29
CA SER A 291 -15.78 21.94 1.21
C SER A 291 -14.53 21.40 0.52
N HIS A 292 -14.17 20.13 0.74
CA HIS A 292 -12.91 19.58 0.22
C HIS A 292 -13.06 19.26 -1.27
N GLY A 293 -14.12 18.54 -1.64
CA GLY A 293 -14.43 18.24 -3.03
C GLY A 293 -14.65 19.50 -3.86
N THR A 294 -15.31 20.53 -3.35
CA THR A 294 -15.47 21.82 -4.07
C THR A 294 -14.12 22.48 -4.38
N PHE A 295 -13.20 22.48 -3.40
CA PHE A 295 -11.85 23.01 -3.60
C PHE A 295 -11.07 22.20 -4.64
N VAL A 296 -11.21 20.88 -4.63
CA VAL A 296 -10.57 20.00 -5.63
C VAL A 296 -11.17 20.22 -7.03
N GLY A 297 -12.50 20.24 -7.13
CA GLY A 297 -13.22 20.49 -8.38
C GLY A 297 -12.85 21.83 -9.00
N GLY A 298 -12.70 22.88 -8.19
CA GLY A 298 -12.23 24.19 -8.65
C GLY A 298 -10.81 24.20 -9.20
N ILE A 299 -9.90 23.37 -8.67
CA ILE A 299 -8.54 23.27 -9.23
C ILE A 299 -8.56 22.54 -10.56
N ILE A 300 -9.26 21.41 -10.65
CA ILE A 300 -9.39 20.62 -11.89
C ILE A 300 -10.00 21.45 -13.02
N THR A 301 -10.94 22.34 -12.69
CA THR A 301 -11.67 23.12 -13.69
C THR A 301 -11.05 24.49 -13.95
N TYR A 302 -10.56 25.22 -12.96
CA TYR A 302 -10.12 26.63 -13.08
C TYR A 302 -8.68 26.88 -12.60
N GLY A 303 -7.87 25.83 -12.33
CA GLY A 303 -6.54 26.00 -11.73
C GLY A 303 -5.65 26.99 -12.47
N ASP A 304 -5.57 26.88 -13.80
CA ASP A 304 -4.77 27.78 -14.64
C ASP A 304 -5.25 29.24 -14.56
N GLU A 305 -6.57 29.48 -14.62
CA GLU A 305 -7.14 30.84 -14.55
C GLU A 305 -7.00 31.48 -13.17
N LEU A 306 -7.17 30.68 -12.11
CA LEU A 306 -7.04 31.14 -10.73
C LEU A 306 -5.60 31.52 -10.40
N GLU A 307 -4.64 30.73 -10.89
CA GLU A 307 -3.22 31.02 -10.72
C GLU A 307 -2.67 32.03 -11.73
N LYS A 308 -3.40 32.28 -12.82
CA LYS A 308 -2.99 33.16 -13.93
C LYS A 308 -1.68 32.70 -14.58
N ILE A 309 -1.49 31.38 -14.62
CA ILE A 309 -0.35 30.69 -15.25
C ILE A 309 -0.85 29.42 -15.92
N GLU A 310 -0.22 29.04 -17.04
CA GLU A 310 -0.52 27.78 -17.71
C GLU A 310 0.15 26.63 -16.94
N ILE A 311 -0.64 25.84 -16.21
CA ILE A 311 -0.18 24.69 -15.41
C ILE A 311 -0.50 23.41 -16.18
N SER A 312 -1.78 23.20 -16.49
CA SER A 312 -2.25 22.04 -17.24
C SER A 312 -2.37 22.33 -18.74
N GLY A 313 -2.68 23.58 -19.11
CA GLY A 313 -3.05 23.95 -20.48
C GLY A 313 -4.42 23.42 -20.93
N VAL A 314 -5.18 22.79 -20.02
CA VAL A 314 -6.50 22.23 -20.30
C VAL A 314 -7.54 23.35 -20.22
N LYS A 315 -8.31 23.54 -21.30
CA LYS A 315 -9.28 24.63 -21.43
C LYS A 315 -10.59 24.41 -20.65
N GLY A 316 -10.81 23.21 -20.14
CA GLY A 316 -11.99 22.83 -19.39
C GLY A 316 -12.03 21.33 -19.14
N CYS A 317 -12.70 20.92 -18.07
CA CYS A 317 -12.83 19.53 -17.68
C CYS A 317 -14.22 19.30 -17.08
N LYS A 318 -14.92 18.26 -17.52
CA LYS A 318 -16.20 17.85 -16.94
C LYS A 318 -15.94 17.10 -15.64
N LEU A 319 -16.71 17.40 -14.62
CA LEU A 319 -16.60 16.79 -13.30
C LEU A 319 -17.74 15.79 -13.10
N PHE A 320 -17.40 14.62 -12.58
CA PHE A 320 -18.39 13.74 -11.96
C PHE A 320 -18.15 13.76 -10.45
N ASP A 321 -19.16 14.18 -9.69
CA ASP A 321 -19.07 14.32 -8.24
C ASP A 321 -19.30 12.96 -7.56
N ALA A 322 -18.24 12.39 -6.94
CA ALA A 322 -18.29 11.11 -6.27
C ALA A 322 -17.97 11.26 -4.77
N ALA A 323 -19.02 11.37 -3.95
CA ALA A 323 -18.87 11.52 -2.52
C ALA A 323 -18.65 10.16 -1.83
N VAL A 324 -17.38 9.84 -1.57
CA VAL A 324 -16.92 8.59 -0.91
C VAL A 324 -16.55 8.81 0.57
N LEU A 325 -16.74 10.03 1.08
CA LEU A 325 -16.38 10.42 2.44
C LEU A 325 -17.49 11.18 3.15
N PRO A 326 -17.67 10.94 4.45
CA PRO A 326 -18.57 11.74 5.27
C PRO A 326 -17.87 13.00 5.80
N ASP A 327 -18.68 13.88 6.38
CA ASP A 327 -18.25 14.98 7.23
C ASP A 327 -17.44 14.43 8.43
N PRO A 328 -16.15 14.79 8.55
CA PRO A 328 -15.23 14.26 9.57
C PRO A 328 -15.64 14.63 11.00
N ASN A 329 -16.51 15.63 11.18
CA ASN A 329 -17.02 16.04 12.48
C ASN A 329 -18.25 15.21 12.91
N LYS A 330 -18.90 14.53 11.96
CA LYS A 330 -20.08 13.70 12.21
C LYS A 330 -19.73 12.22 12.26
N GLU A 331 -18.81 11.78 11.39
CA GLU A 331 -18.50 10.37 11.21
C GLU A 331 -17.07 10.18 10.68
N SER A 332 -16.47 9.03 10.98
CA SER A 332 -15.19 8.62 10.42
C SER A 332 -15.40 7.38 9.57
N VAL A 333 -14.75 7.33 8.40
CA VAL A 333 -14.82 6.17 7.51
C VAL A 333 -13.70 5.19 7.82
N ALA A 334 -14.02 3.91 7.94
CA ALA A 334 -13.04 2.84 8.04
C ALA A 334 -12.45 2.51 6.66
N GLU A 335 -11.22 2.00 6.60
CA GLU A 335 -10.55 1.67 5.34
C GLU A 335 -11.36 0.73 4.44
N ASP A 336 -11.96 -0.32 5.03
CA ASP A 336 -12.74 -1.32 4.30
C ASP A 336 -14.00 -0.72 3.66
N GLU A 337 -14.67 0.18 4.39
CA GLU A 337 -15.83 0.92 3.89
C GLU A 337 -15.45 1.89 2.77
N LEU A 338 -14.36 2.63 2.93
CA LEU A 338 -13.88 3.57 1.91
C LEU A 338 -13.52 2.85 0.61
N ILE A 339 -12.85 1.69 0.71
CA ILE A 339 -12.52 0.87 -0.47
C ILE A 339 -13.78 0.42 -1.20
N GLU A 340 -14.80 -0.06 -0.47
CA GLU A 340 -16.05 -0.48 -1.08
C GLU A 340 -16.80 0.70 -1.73
N ASN A 341 -16.87 1.85 -1.05
CA ASN A 341 -17.48 3.07 -1.60
C ASN A 341 -16.80 3.48 -2.92
N ILE A 342 -15.46 3.46 -2.98
CA ILE A 342 -14.71 3.76 -4.20
C ILE A 342 -15.02 2.72 -5.29
N ARG A 343 -15.00 1.43 -4.95
CA ARG A 343 -15.24 0.33 -5.88
C ARG A 343 -16.63 0.41 -6.50
N GLU A 344 -17.67 0.60 -5.69
CA GLU A 344 -19.05 0.68 -6.15
C GLU A 344 -19.27 1.85 -7.11
N ILE A 345 -18.80 3.06 -6.75
CA ILE A 345 -18.98 4.26 -7.60
C ILE A 345 -18.19 4.15 -8.92
N ILE A 346 -16.96 3.64 -8.89
CA ILE A 346 -16.22 3.45 -10.15
C ILE A 346 -16.92 2.42 -11.05
N ARG A 347 -17.39 1.31 -10.45
CA ARG A 347 -18.07 0.24 -11.18
C ARG A 347 -19.41 0.66 -11.77
N SER A 348 -20.17 1.53 -11.10
CA SER A 348 -21.43 2.08 -11.60
C SER A 348 -21.24 3.10 -12.73
N ASN A 349 -20.01 3.63 -12.90
CA ASN A 349 -19.68 4.68 -13.86
C ASN A 349 -18.56 4.27 -14.87
N PRO A 350 -18.74 3.21 -15.68
CA PRO A 350 -17.69 2.64 -16.53
C PRO A 350 -17.22 3.55 -17.68
N ASN A 351 -17.98 4.61 -17.98
CA ASN A 351 -17.63 5.60 -19.00
C ASN A 351 -16.57 6.61 -18.52
N ILE A 352 -16.30 6.68 -17.21
CA ILE A 352 -15.33 7.59 -16.62
C ILE A 352 -14.01 6.85 -16.44
N LYS A 353 -12.96 7.36 -17.11
CA LYS A 353 -11.66 6.68 -17.18
C LYS A 353 -10.58 7.28 -16.31
N ILE A 354 -10.79 8.51 -15.82
CA ILE A 354 -9.84 9.24 -14.99
C ILE A 354 -10.55 9.61 -13.68
N TRP A 355 -9.96 9.21 -12.57
CA TRP A 355 -10.49 9.47 -11.24
C TRP A 355 -9.45 10.17 -10.39
N ASN A 356 -9.80 11.31 -9.80
CA ASN A 356 -8.96 11.99 -8.82
C ASN A 356 -9.33 11.52 -7.41
N LEU A 357 -8.36 10.98 -6.68
CA LEU A 357 -8.42 10.58 -5.29
C LEU A 357 -7.43 11.44 -4.50
N SER A 358 -7.84 12.66 -4.13
CA SER A 358 -7.01 13.58 -3.33
C SER A 358 -7.01 13.21 -1.83
N LEU A 359 -6.97 11.91 -1.53
CA LEU A 359 -7.11 11.32 -0.21
C LEU A 359 -5.88 10.48 0.17
N GLY A 360 -5.52 10.49 1.45
CA GLY A 360 -4.47 9.63 2.00
C GLY A 360 -4.37 9.77 3.50
N TYR A 361 -3.80 8.76 4.16
CA TYR A 361 -3.57 8.83 5.60
C TYR A 361 -2.47 9.85 5.90
N GLU A 362 -2.77 10.90 6.67
CA GLU A 362 -1.80 11.98 6.93
C GLU A 362 -0.52 11.47 7.62
N SER A 363 -0.64 10.46 8.48
CA SER A 363 0.42 9.97 9.36
C SER A 363 0.90 8.54 9.08
N LEU A 364 0.33 7.83 8.10
CA LEU A 364 0.72 6.45 7.80
C LEU A 364 1.64 6.40 6.57
N GLU A 365 2.94 6.34 6.82
CA GLU A 365 3.95 6.17 5.77
C GLU A 365 3.92 4.74 5.21
N VAL A 366 4.31 4.60 3.94
CA VAL A 366 4.40 3.28 3.28
C VAL A 366 5.52 2.44 3.88
N ASP A 367 5.33 1.12 3.89
CA ASP A 367 6.36 0.15 4.27
C ASP A 367 7.45 0.05 3.19
N ASP A 368 8.66 -0.34 3.59
CA ASP A 368 9.80 -0.49 2.66
C ASP A 368 9.70 -1.74 1.78
N CYS A 369 9.06 -2.78 2.30
CA CYS A 369 9.11 -4.13 1.74
C CYS A 369 7.75 -4.58 1.19
N ASN A 370 6.65 -4.10 1.77
CA ASN A 370 5.31 -4.62 1.51
C ASN A 370 4.34 -3.55 1.03
N PHE A 371 3.60 -3.85 -0.03
CA PHE A 371 2.49 -3.01 -0.47
C PHE A 371 1.39 -3.01 0.59
N SER A 372 0.82 -1.84 0.84
CA SER A 372 -0.32 -1.65 1.70
C SER A 372 -1.56 -2.30 1.10
N GLN A 373 -2.42 -2.84 1.94
CA GLN A 373 -3.64 -3.51 1.49
C GLN A 373 -4.54 -2.54 0.71
N PHE A 374 -4.61 -1.28 1.13
CA PHE A 374 -5.36 -0.26 0.41
C PHE A 374 -4.75 0.03 -0.97
N ALA A 375 -3.42 0.11 -1.11
CA ALA A 375 -2.79 0.23 -2.43
C ALA A 375 -3.11 -0.96 -3.35
N MET A 376 -3.08 -2.18 -2.80
CA MET A 376 -3.48 -3.39 -3.54
C MET A 376 -4.93 -3.33 -4.00
N ALA A 377 -5.84 -2.82 -3.15
CA ALA A 377 -7.25 -2.65 -3.50
C ALA A 377 -7.45 -1.59 -4.60
N LEU A 378 -6.71 -0.47 -4.56
CA LEU A 378 -6.75 0.52 -5.64
C LEU A 378 -6.22 -0.04 -6.96
N ASP A 379 -5.16 -0.86 -6.93
CA ASP A 379 -4.63 -1.51 -8.14
C ASP A 379 -5.65 -2.50 -8.73
N ASP A 380 -6.37 -3.22 -7.88
CA ASP A 380 -7.42 -4.14 -8.27
C ASP A 380 -8.60 -3.41 -8.93
N ILE A 381 -9.14 -2.37 -8.28
CA ILE A 381 -10.23 -1.54 -8.81
C ILE A 381 -9.85 -0.94 -10.18
N GLN A 382 -8.62 -0.45 -10.34
CA GLN A 382 -8.14 0.10 -11.60
C GLN A 382 -8.07 -0.96 -12.72
N LYS A 383 -7.59 -2.17 -12.41
CA LYS A 383 -7.51 -3.29 -13.37
C LYS A 383 -8.89 -3.74 -13.81
N GLU A 384 -9.81 -3.94 -12.87
CA GLU A 384 -11.15 -4.46 -13.15
C GLU A 384 -11.98 -3.52 -14.01
N ASN A 385 -11.84 -2.21 -13.78
CA ASN A 385 -12.68 -1.19 -14.42
C ASN A 385 -12.00 -0.48 -15.61
N ASP A 386 -10.72 -0.80 -15.86
CA ASP A 386 -9.90 -0.16 -16.89
C ASP A 386 -9.91 1.37 -16.71
N VAL A 387 -9.50 1.82 -15.52
CA VAL A 387 -9.44 3.25 -15.14
C VAL A 387 -8.09 3.61 -14.54
N ILE A 388 -7.78 4.90 -14.53
CA ILE A 388 -6.60 5.44 -13.84
C ILE A 388 -7.07 6.27 -12.65
N ILE A 389 -6.53 5.97 -11.47
CA ILE A 389 -6.70 6.77 -10.26
C ILE A 389 -5.46 7.64 -10.08
N CYS A 390 -5.65 8.95 -10.11
CA CYS A 390 -4.62 9.92 -9.78
C CYS A 390 -4.75 10.34 -8.32
N LYS A 391 -3.65 10.30 -7.56
CA LYS A 391 -3.63 10.67 -6.14
C LYS A 391 -2.42 11.49 -5.76
N SER A 392 -2.50 12.20 -4.64
CA SER A 392 -1.35 12.92 -4.09
C SER A 392 -0.37 11.97 -3.39
N ALA A 393 0.91 12.36 -3.34
CA ALA A 393 1.94 11.68 -2.55
C ALA A 393 1.76 11.81 -1.02
N GLY A 394 0.83 12.67 -0.61
CA GLY A 394 0.60 13.10 0.77
C GLY A 394 1.43 14.32 1.17
N ASN A 395 1.00 14.96 2.25
CA ASN A 395 1.65 16.16 2.80
C ASN A 395 2.29 15.85 4.15
N CYS A 396 3.33 16.61 4.49
CA CYS A 396 4.10 16.43 5.71
C CYS A 396 4.32 17.77 6.41
N GLY A 397 3.93 17.87 7.68
CA GLY A 397 4.14 19.07 8.52
C GLY A 397 5.55 19.22 9.09
N ASN A 398 6.48 18.31 8.79
CA ASN A 398 7.81 18.24 9.41
C ASN A 398 8.65 19.52 9.26
N PHE A 399 8.43 20.28 8.18
CA PHE A 399 9.10 21.56 7.95
C PHE A 399 8.86 22.56 9.10
N SER A 400 7.70 22.51 9.76
CA SER A 400 7.37 23.38 10.90
C SER A 400 8.28 23.14 12.11
N SER A 401 8.84 21.94 12.22
CA SER A 401 9.77 21.54 13.28
C SER A 401 11.23 21.40 12.79
N ASN A 402 11.55 21.88 11.58
CA ASN A 402 12.83 21.68 10.89
C ASN A 402 13.26 20.19 10.82
N LYS A 403 12.30 19.28 10.66
CA LYS A 403 12.57 17.84 10.43
C LYS A 403 12.58 17.54 8.93
N PRO A 404 13.29 16.48 8.49
CA PRO A 404 13.23 16.01 7.11
C PRO A 404 11.81 15.70 6.65
N VAL A 405 11.56 15.85 5.36
CA VAL A 405 10.30 15.45 4.71
C VAL A 405 10.07 13.95 4.90
N GLY A 406 8.84 13.55 5.21
CA GLY A 406 8.45 12.15 5.36
C GLY A 406 8.30 11.42 4.03
N ARG A 407 8.21 10.09 4.11
CA ARG A 407 7.97 9.25 2.92
C ARG A 407 6.58 9.45 2.36
N ILE A 408 6.32 8.94 1.15
CA ILE A 408 4.95 8.85 0.64
C ILE A 408 4.03 8.12 1.64
N THR A 409 2.75 8.47 1.68
CA THR A 409 1.77 7.86 2.60
C THR A 409 0.94 6.81 1.92
N VAL A 410 0.41 5.85 2.68
CA VAL A 410 -0.58 4.89 2.19
C VAL A 410 -1.84 5.65 1.68
N PRO A 411 -2.44 5.29 0.52
CA PRO A 411 -2.07 4.19 -0.39
C PRO A 411 -1.24 4.63 -1.63
N SER A 412 -0.31 5.58 -1.47
CA SER A 412 0.53 6.12 -2.57
C SER A 412 1.63 5.16 -3.04
N ASP A 413 1.70 3.98 -2.44
CA ASP A 413 2.49 2.84 -2.89
C ASP A 413 1.77 1.97 -3.94
N SER A 414 0.54 2.32 -4.35
CA SER A 414 -0.16 1.69 -5.47
C SER A 414 0.68 1.74 -6.75
N VAL A 415 0.79 0.59 -7.42
CA VAL A 415 1.61 0.44 -8.62
C VAL A 415 0.95 1.11 -9.82
N LEU A 416 -0.38 1.04 -9.91
CA LEU A 416 -1.15 1.55 -11.05
C LEU A 416 -1.61 2.99 -10.88
N SER A 417 -1.79 3.45 -9.65
CA SER A 417 -2.18 4.84 -9.41
C SER A 417 -1.09 5.80 -9.87
N LEU A 418 -1.51 6.90 -10.48
CA LEU A 418 -0.64 8.02 -10.80
C LEU A 418 -0.48 8.92 -9.56
N VAL A 419 0.67 8.83 -8.91
CA VAL A 419 0.98 9.54 -7.67
C VAL A 419 1.72 10.82 -7.98
N ILE A 420 1.19 11.94 -7.51
CA ILE A 420 1.69 13.28 -7.84
C ILE A 420 2.24 13.98 -6.61
N GLY A 421 3.49 14.45 -6.73
CA GLY A 421 4.13 15.33 -5.76
C GLY A 421 3.90 16.81 -6.07
N SER A 422 4.15 17.66 -5.08
CA SER A 422 3.95 19.11 -5.17
C SER A 422 5.27 19.85 -5.37
N VAL A 423 5.27 20.77 -6.33
CA VAL A 423 6.33 21.77 -6.55
C VAL A 423 5.79 23.18 -6.42
N SER A 424 6.69 24.12 -6.12
CA SER A 424 6.39 25.54 -6.12
C SER A 424 6.59 26.17 -7.51
N LEU A 425 6.26 27.45 -7.67
CA LEU A 425 6.35 28.16 -8.96
C LEU A 425 7.75 28.18 -9.57
N ASP A 426 8.80 28.09 -8.74
CA ASP A 426 10.19 28.03 -9.21
C ASP A 426 10.65 26.62 -9.61
N GLY A 427 9.76 25.63 -9.54
CA GLY A 427 10.04 24.22 -9.83
C GLY A 427 10.75 23.46 -8.70
N SER A 428 11.03 24.09 -7.56
CA SER A 428 11.56 23.40 -6.39
C SER A 428 10.46 22.57 -5.68
N PRO A 429 10.82 21.43 -5.06
CA PRO A 429 9.88 20.65 -4.26
C PRO A 429 9.27 21.49 -3.14
N SER A 430 7.96 21.41 -3.00
CA SER A 430 7.26 22.09 -1.90
C SER A 430 7.67 21.48 -0.57
N VAL A 431 7.84 22.31 0.47
CA VAL A 431 8.41 21.86 1.76
C VAL A 431 7.57 20.81 2.49
N PHE A 432 6.31 20.65 2.08
CA PHE A 432 5.38 19.66 2.61
C PHE A 432 5.24 18.43 1.71
N SER A 433 5.70 18.46 0.45
CA SER A 433 5.49 17.37 -0.49
C SER A 433 6.27 16.14 -0.06
N ARG A 434 5.59 15.04 0.25
CA ARG A 434 6.24 13.77 0.58
C ARG A 434 6.98 13.19 -0.62
N THR A 435 8.04 12.43 -0.35
CA THR A 435 8.93 11.83 -1.36
C THR A 435 9.44 10.48 -0.90
N GLY A 436 9.75 9.56 -1.82
CA GLY A 436 10.45 8.31 -1.48
C GLY A 436 9.87 7.13 -2.24
N SER A 437 10.69 6.10 -2.43
CA SER A 437 10.26 4.89 -3.12
C SER A 437 9.18 4.15 -2.34
N GLY A 438 8.29 3.50 -3.07
CA GLY A 438 7.44 2.45 -2.51
C GLY A 438 8.18 1.12 -2.41
N PRO A 439 7.48 0.05 -1.97
CA PRO A 439 7.98 -1.32 -1.96
C PRO A 439 8.55 -1.75 -3.32
N ALA A 440 9.51 -2.68 -3.29
CA ALA A 440 10.21 -3.16 -4.49
C ALA A 440 10.90 -2.04 -5.31
N HIS A 441 11.27 -0.93 -4.64
CA HIS A 441 11.95 0.23 -5.22
C HIS A 441 11.17 0.91 -6.36
N ILE A 442 9.84 0.86 -6.33
CA ILE A 442 9.03 1.65 -7.27
C ILE A 442 9.29 3.14 -7.02
N ASN A 443 9.52 3.89 -8.10
CA ASN A 443 9.77 5.33 -8.00
C ASN A 443 8.43 6.04 -7.76
N LYS A 444 8.32 6.72 -6.61
CA LYS A 444 7.18 7.57 -6.27
C LYS A 444 7.67 8.89 -5.66
N PRO A 445 6.96 10.02 -5.85
CA PRO A 445 5.84 10.19 -6.77
C PRO A 445 6.24 9.96 -8.23
N ASP A 446 5.28 9.60 -9.09
CA ASP A 446 5.52 9.33 -10.52
C ASP A 446 5.83 10.62 -11.28
N ILE A 447 5.10 11.69 -10.95
CA ILE A 447 5.26 13.03 -11.53
C ILE A 447 5.08 14.10 -10.44
N VAL A 448 5.33 15.35 -10.81
CA VAL A 448 5.08 16.51 -9.94
C VAL A 448 4.26 17.57 -10.66
N SER A 449 3.44 18.30 -9.92
CA SER A 449 2.65 19.43 -10.42
C SER A 449 2.68 20.59 -9.43
N TYR A 450 2.25 21.77 -9.87
CA TYR A 450 2.18 22.94 -9.01
C TYR A 450 1.14 22.73 -7.90
N GLY A 451 1.59 22.74 -6.64
CA GLY A 451 0.73 22.57 -5.47
C GLY A 451 0.92 23.65 -4.40
N GLY A 452 1.62 24.73 -4.73
CA GLY A 452 1.94 25.81 -3.79
C GLY A 452 3.08 25.45 -2.82
N ASN A 453 3.42 26.34 -1.90
CA ASN A 453 4.52 26.17 -0.95
C ASN A 453 4.25 26.86 0.40
N PHE A 454 5.10 26.60 1.40
CA PHE A 454 5.18 27.42 2.61
C PHE A 454 6.50 28.19 2.62
N ILE A 455 6.40 29.51 2.67
CA ILE A 455 7.56 30.40 2.68
C ILE A 455 7.90 30.77 4.13
N LYS A 456 9.14 30.48 4.54
CA LYS A 456 9.62 30.85 5.88
C LYS A 456 9.83 32.36 5.97
N SER A 457 9.00 33.04 6.77
CA SER A 457 9.11 34.46 7.12
C SER A 457 9.43 34.60 8.61
N GLY A 458 10.73 34.73 8.91
CA GLY A 458 11.22 34.74 10.30
C GLY A 458 11.00 33.40 11.00
N LYS A 459 10.22 33.41 12.09
CA LYS A 459 9.82 32.21 12.85
C LYS A 459 8.50 31.59 12.38
N ARG A 460 7.82 32.19 11.40
CA ARG A 460 6.52 31.73 10.90
C ARG A 460 6.67 31.25 9.47
N PHE A 461 5.84 30.30 9.08
CA PHE A 461 5.64 29.94 7.68
C PHE A 461 4.40 30.67 7.17
N VAL A 462 4.52 31.31 6.02
CA VAL A 462 3.41 31.98 5.31
C VAL A 462 2.98 31.06 4.18
N LYS A 463 1.66 30.87 4.07
CA LYS A 463 1.05 30.03 3.04
C LYS A 463 1.15 30.71 1.67
N ASP A 464 1.83 30.08 0.72
CA ASP A 464 1.81 30.41 -0.70
C ASP A 464 1.10 29.28 -1.46
N GLY A 465 -0.18 29.09 -1.13
CA GLY A 465 -0.98 27.96 -1.59
C GLY A 465 -1.77 28.21 -2.87
N VAL A 466 -2.17 27.12 -3.51
CA VAL A 466 -3.06 27.08 -4.68
C VAL A 466 -4.41 27.69 -4.31
N LYS A 467 -5.00 28.40 -5.27
CA LYS A 467 -6.30 29.03 -5.17
C LYS A 467 -7.37 28.11 -5.74
N SER A 468 -8.53 28.10 -5.10
CA SER A 468 -9.72 27.40 -5.58
C SER A 468 -10.99 28.01 -5.00
N PHE A 469 -12.12 27.44 -5.37
CA PHE A 469 -13.43 27.83 -4.87
C PHE A 469 -13.76 27.16 -3.53
N SER A 470 -14.59 27.84 -2.76
CA SER A 470 -15.26 27.34 -1.57
C SER A 470 -16.76 27.18 -1.80
N VAL A 471 -17.45 26.55 -0.84
CA VAL A 471 -18.90 26.29 -0.90
C VAL A 471 -19.75 27.57 -0.91
N ASP A 472 -19.21 28.69 -0.43
CA ASP A 472 -19.86 30.00 -0.42
C ASP A 472 -19.53 30.85 -1.66
N ASN A 473 -19.02 30.21 -2.73
CA ASN A 473 -18.72 30.85 -4.02
C ASN A 473 -17.63 31.93 -3.95
N ASN A 474 -16.74 31.83 -2.96
CA ASN A 474 -15.58 32.69 -2.79
C ASN A 474 -14.29 31.96 -3.23
N ILE A 475 -13.21 32.72 -3.39
CA ILE A 475 -11.89 32.15 -3.72
C ILE A 475 -11.04 32.07 -2.46
N TYR A 476 -10.47 30.89 -2.22
CA TYR A 476 -9.62 30.58 -1.07
C TYR A 476 -8.27 30.07 -1.52
N GLY A 477 -7.22 30.35 -0.75
CA GLY A 477 -5.92 29.70 -0.90
C GLY A 477 -5.74 28.54 0.09
N SER A 478 -5.15 27.43 -0.37
CA SER A 478 -4.68 26.32 0.48
C SER A 478 -3.29 25.86 0.04
N SER A 479 -2.36 25.73 0.98
CA SER A 479 -0.97 25.32 0.75
C SER A 479 -0.68 23.87 1.15
N ASP A 480 -1.71 23.11 1.51
CA ASP A 480 -1.59 21.71 1.94
C ASP A 480 -2.24 20.78 0.91
N LYS A 481 -2.24 21.13 -0.38
CA LYS A 481 -2.94 20.32 -1.38
C LYS A 481 -2.15 20.24 -2.67
N CYS A 482 -1.63 19.04 -2.92
CA CYS A 482 -1.37 18.59 -4.27
C CYS A 482 -2.70 18.09 -4.83
N VAL A 483 -3.45 18.95 -5.53
CA VAL A 483 -4.55 18.47 -6.37
C VAL A 483 -3.95 18.06 -7.70
N VAL A 484 -4.40 16.92 -8.22
CA VAL A 484 -3.97 16.43 -9.51
C VAL A 484 -4.51 17.36 -10.60
N ASN A 485 -3.67 18.28 -11.06
CA ASN A 485 -3.81 18.87 -12.39
C ASN A 485 -3.00 18.01 -13.35
N SER A 486 -3.62 16.94 -13.89
CA SER A 486 -3.06 16.10 -14.96
C SER A 486 -3.97 16.13 -16.17
#